data_AF-A0A6A5WBN0-F1
#
_entry.id   AF-A0A6A5WBN0-F1
#
_cell.length_a   1.000
_cell.length_b   1.000
_cell.length_c   1.000
_cell.angle_alpha   90.00
_cell.angle_beta   90.00
_cell.angle_gamma   90.00
#
_symmetry.space_group_name_H-M   'P 1'
#
loop_
_entity.id
_entity.type
_entity.pdbx_description
1 polymer ?
#
loop_
_entity_poly.entity_id
_entity_poly.type
_entity_poly.pdbx_seq_one_letter_code
_entity_poly.pdbx_strand_id
1 'polypeptide(L)'
;MSSHEALTAAAEDRKSRLAQLKSLKRKAPPSDAEPSTSLTTSATAATTASDPDPATKYLSGRNYDPASRQAKLGYTAAEQLDKTTTLEYQAQQLAIASRADQEAEKAEESTGIDVWKLQPKKPNWDLKRDLEEKMRVVDVWSENAVARLVREKVEEKGRSLEEGKKDKDMRNESNGTGNGDEAEKETGVVGADIVGAMHMLEKEEEDERRREEVDGEADAS
;
A
#
# COMPACT_ATOMS: atom_id res chain seq x y z
N MET A 1 5.78 12.94 -1.60
CA MET A 1 5.46 12.97 -0.15
C MET A 1 4.13 13.68 0.16
N SER A 2 3.10 13.60 -0.68
CA SER A 2 1.83 14.36 -0.53
C SER A 2 0.59 13.48 -0.24
N SER A 3 0.75 12.15 -0.23
CA SER A 3 -0.35 11.20 0.01
C SER A 3 -0.83 11.20 1.46
N HIS A 4 0.09 11.28 2.43
CA HIS A 4 -0.30 11.32 3.85
C HIS A 4 -1.06 12.59 4.21
N GLU A 5 -0.66 13.73 3.66
CA GLU A 5 -1.33 15.02 3.88
C GLU A 5 -2.74 15.04 3.27
N ALA A 6 -2.91 14.45 2.08
CA ALA A 6 -4.22 14.28 1.46
C ALA A 6 -5.14 13.34 2.27
N LEU A 7 -4.59 12.26 2.84
CA LEU A 7 -5.34 11.33 3.70
C LEU A 7 -5.74 11.97 5.04
N THR A 8 -4.86 12.78 5.64
CA THR A 8 -5.17 13.51 6.87
C THR A 8 -6.24 14.57 6.63
N ALA A 9 -6.16 15.32 5.53
CA ALA A 9 -7.17 16.31 5.15
C ALA A 9 -8.56 15.65 4.94
N ALA A 10 -8.63 14.53 4.23
CA ALA A 10 -9.88 13.79 4.03
C ALA A 10 -10.47 13.24 5.35
N ALA A 11 -9.61 12.84 6.30
CA ALA A 11 -10.04 12.40 7.62
C ALA A 11 -10.61 13.56 8.47
N GLU A 12 -10.04 14.75 8.36
CA GLU A 12 -10.52 15.97 9.02
C GLU A 12 -11.87 16.43 8.47
N ASP A 13 -12.06 16.38 7.15
CA ASP A 13 -13.35 16.67 6.50
C ASP A 13 -14.46 15.72 6.94
N ARG A 14 -14.16 14.42 7.07
CA ARG A 14 -15.14 13.44 7.58
C ARG A 14 -15.50 13.72 9.04
N LYS A 15 -14.51 14.08 9.87
CA LYS A 15 -14.73 14.44 11.28
C LYS A 15 -15.59 15.70 11.42
N SER A 16 -15.33 16.73 10.62
CA SER A 16 -16.10 17.98 10.63
C SER A 16 -17.56 17.73 10.19
N ARG A 17 -17.78 16.94 9.13
CA ARG A 17 -19.12 16.54 8.68
C ARG A 17 -19.88 15.76 9.74
N LEU A 18 -19.23 14.82 10.43
CA LEU A 18 -19.85 14.07 11.53
C LEU A 18 -20.18 14.97 12.73
N ALA A 19 -19.33 15.96 13.04
CA ALA A 19 -19.60 16.92 14.11
C ALA A 19 -20.83 17.80 13.79
N GLN A 20 -20.97 18.25 12.55
CA GLN A 20 -22.15 18.97 12.06
C GLN A 20 -23.42 18.12 12.17
N LEU A 21 -23.36 16.85 11.76
CA LEU A 21 -24.50 15.94 11.89
C LEU A 21 -24.86 15.64 13.36
N LYS A 22 -23.86 15.56 14.24
CA LYS A 22 -24.06 15.39 15.68
C LYS A 22 -24.70 16.61 16.34
N SER A 23 -24.36 17.83 15.92
CA SER A 23 -24.97 19.05 16.47
C SER A 23 -26.42 19.22 16.01
N LEU A 24 -26.76 18.84 14.76
CA LEU A 24 -28.14 18.82 14.28
C LEU A 24 -29.03 17.86 15.07
N LYS A 25 -28.52 16.68 15.43
CA LYS A 25 -29.31 15.66 16.14
C LYS A 25 -29.66 16.01 17.59
N ARG A 26 -28.95 16.98 18.20
CA ARG A 26 -29.24 17.51 19.55
C ARG A 26 -30.01 18.82 19.56
N LYS A 27 -30.38 19.38 18.40
CA LYS A 27 -31.11 20.65 18.28
C LYS A 27 -32.59 20.48 17.92
N ALA A 28 -33.09 19.24 17.81
CA ALA A 28 -34.53 19.01 17.82
C ALA A 28 -35.05 19.37 19.23
N PRO A 29 -35.95 20.36 19.38
CA PRO A 29 -36.50 20.71 20.68
C PRO A 29 -37.36 19.56 21.24
N PRO A 30 -37.44 19.39 22.58
CA PRO A 30 -38.38 18.44 23.17
C PRO A 30 -39.80 18.95 22.91
N SER A 31 -40.49 18.29 21.98
CA SER A 31 -41.95 18.35 21.89
C SER A 31 -42.51 17.54 23.07
N ASP A 32 -42.63 18.19 24.21
CA ASP A 32 -43.37 17.69 25.37
C ASP A 32 -44.69 18.47 25.47
N ALA A 33 -45.76 17.84 24.98
CA ALA A 33 -47.14 18.23 25.23
C ALA A 33 -48.02 16.97 25.10
N GLU A 34 -48.26 16.36 26.26
CA GLU A 34 -49.22 15.29 26.57
C GLU A 34 -50.70 15.73 26.33
N PRO A 35 -51.68 14.79 26.39
CA PRO A 35 -52.85 14.73 25.52
C PRO A 35 -54.04 15.56 26.02
N SER A 36 -54.75 16.20 25.10
CA SER A 36 -56.06 16.80 25.36
C SER A 36 -57.17 16.01 24.68
N THR A 37 -57.82 15.19 25.51
CA THR A 37 -59.18 14.68 25.34
C THR A 37 -60.14 15.86 25.13
N SER A 38 -60.75 15.98 23.96
CA SER A 38 -61.94 16.79 23.77
C SER A 38 -62.88 16.11 22.78
N LEU A 39 -63.87 15.43 23.34
CA LEU A 39 -65.10 15.10 22.65
C LEU A 39 -65.84 16.41 22.32
N THR A 40 -66.05 16.69 21.04
CA THR A 40 -67.20 17.47 20.59
C THR A 40 -67.63 17.03 19.20
N THR A 41 -68.82 16.47 19.18
CA THR A 41 -69.68 16.13 18.06
C THR A 41 -69.94 17.32 17.14
N SER A 42 -69.90 17.10 15.81
CA SER A 42 -71.08 17.20 14.93
C SER A 42 -70.69 16.98 13.47
N ALA A 43 -71.48 16.14 12.82
CA ALA A 43 -71.35 15.70 11.44
C ALA A 43 -71.71 16.78 10.41
N THR A 44 -71.14 16.68 9.20
CA THR A 44 -71.91 16.53 7.94
C THR A 44 -71.00 16.11 6.77
N ALA A 45 -71.42 15.01 6.12
CA ALA A 45 -71.12 14.38 4.82
C ALA A 45 -70.66 15.31 3.66
N ALA A 46 -70.00 14.90 2.57
CA ALA A 46 -69.59 13.64 1.92
C ALA A 46 -68.44 14.00 0.94
N THR A 47 -67.50 13.12 0.57
CA THR A 47 -67.64 12.22 -0.60
C THR A 47 -66.70 11.00 -0.52
N THR A 48 -67.24 9.85 -0.97
CA THR A 48 -66.60 8.53 -1.18
C THR A 48 -66.09 7.79 0.05
N ALA A 49 -67.02 7.39 0.93
CA ALA A 49 -66.81 6.32 1.91
C ALA A 49 -67.72 5.14 1.54
N SER A 50 -67.13 4.02 1.12
CA SER A 50 -67.78 2.72 1.21
C SER A 50 -67.88 2.36 2.69
N ASP A 51 -69.10 2.17 3.20
CA ASP A 51 -69.34 1.77 4.58
C ASP A 51 -68.47 0.54 4.96
N PRO A 52 -67.68 0.59 6.06
CA PRO A 52 -67.05 -0.61 6.58
C PRO A 52 -68.14 -1.50 7.18
N ASP A 53 -68.37 -2.65 6.55
CA ASP A 53 -69.23 -3.74 7.04
C ASP A 53 -68.97 -3.96 8.55
N PRO A 54 -69.99 -3.99 9.44
CA PRO A 54 -69.80 -4.17 10.88
C PRO A 54 -68.94 -5.39 11.24
N ALA A 55 -68.87 -6.39 10.36
CA ALA A 55 -67.97 -7.53 10.50
C ALA A 55 -66.48 -7.13 10.67
N THR A 56 -66.03 -6.05 10.02
CA THR A 56 -64.64 -5.55 10.09
C THR A 56 -64.28 -4.94 11.45
N LYS A 57 -65.28 -4.46 12.20
CA LYS A 57 -65.10 -3.92 13.56
C LYS A 57 -64.93 -5.01 14.61
N TYR A 58 -65.53 -6.18 14.39
CA TYR A 58 -65.53 -7.30 15.34
C TYR A 58 -64.54 -8.42 14.99
N LEU A 59 -64.18 -8.60 13.72
CA LEU A 59 -63.06 -9.46 13.33
C LEU A 59 -61.77 -8.64 13.45
N SER A 60 -61.15 -8.66 14.62
CA SER A 60 -59.77 -8.20 14.75
C SER A 60 -58.90 -9.14 13.92
N GLY A 61 -58.62 -8.77 12.67
CA GLY A 61 -57.80 -9.51 11.70
C GLY A 61 -56.34 -9.64 12.14
N ARG A 62 -56.10 -10.24 13.31
CA ARG A 62 -54.76 -10.59 13.77
C ARG A 62 -54.22 -11.61 12.78
N ASN A 63 -53.23 -11.19 12.00
CA ASN A 63 -52.59 -11.97 10.95
C ASN A 63 -53.44 -12.30 9.70
N TYR A 64 -54.62 -11.69 9.51
CA TYR A 64 -55.46 -11.91 8.32
C TYR A 64 -55.93 -10.59 7.74
N ASP A 65 -55.75 -10.42 6.43
CA ASP A 65 -56.24 -9.26 5.69
C ASP A 65 -57.58 -9.60 5.01
N PRO A 66 -58.70 -8.96 5.40
CA PRO A 66 -60.02 -9.26 4.84
C PRO A 66 -60.16 -8.88 3.37
N ALA A 67 -59.34 -7.96 2.85
CA ALA A 67 -59.39 -7.54 1.45
C ALA A 67 -58.73 -8.57 0.52
N SER A 68 -57.52 -9.02 0.86
CA SER A 68 -56.80 -10.06 0.10
C SER A 68 -57.25 -11.48 0.45
N ARG A 69 -58.00 -11.66 1.53
CA ARG A 69 -58.38 -12.98 2.10
C ARG A 69 -57.19 -13.91 2.33
N GLN A 70 -56.04 -13.32 2.66
CA GLN A 70 -54.79 -14.04 2.88
C GLN A 70 -54.21 -13.73 4.26
N ALA A 71 -53.30 -14.60 4.69
CA ALA A 71 -52.51 -14.33 5.89
C ALA A 71 -51.65 -13.09 5.65
N LYS A 72 -51.63 -12.18 6.63
CA LYS A 72 -50.80 -10.96 6.63
C LYS A 72 -49.34 -11.33 6.88
N LEU A 73 -48.74 -12.01 5.92
CA LEU A 73 -47.29 -12.18 5.84
C LEU A 73 -46.74 -10.81 5.45
N GLY A 74 -45.86 -10.21 6.26
CA GLY A 74 -45.39 -8.82 6.12
C GLY A 74 -44.60 -8.47 4.84
N TYR A 75 -44.86 -9.18 3.73
CA TYR A 75 -44.17 -9.10 2.45
C TYR A 75 -45.14 -9.05 1.25
N THR A 76 -46.47 -8.97 1.47
CA THR A 76 -47.46 -8.97 0.35
C THR A 76 -47.51 -7.65 -0.39
N ALA A 77 -47.24 -6.54 0.30
CA ALA A 77 -46.80 -5.33 -0.35
C ALA A 77 -45.31 -5.51 -0.63
N ALA A 78 -44.96 -5.85 -1.87
CA ALA A 78 -43.66 -5.46 -2.37
C ALA A 78 -43.65 -3.93 -2.30
N GLU A 79 -43.24 -3.39 -1.14
CA GLU A 79 -42.83 -1.99 -1.04
C GLU A 79 -42.00 -1.75 -2.27
N GLN A 80 -42.40 -0.77 -3.07
CA GLN A 80 -41.89 -0.50 -4.41
C GLN A 80 -40.41 -0.16 -4.28
N LEU A 81 -39.59 -1.19 -4.09
CA LEU A 81 -38.15 -1.09 -4.05
C LEU A 81 -37.79 -0.80 -5.49
N ASP A 82 -37.40 0.45 -5.75
CA ASP A 82 -36.96 0.91 -7.05
C ASP A 82 -36.04 -0.16 -7.63
N LYS A 83 -36.51 -0.84 -8.68
CA LYS A 83 -35.81 -1.99 -9.28
C LYS A 83 -34.39 -1.62 -9.74
N THR A 84 -34.16 -0.32 -9.94
CA THR A 84 -32.90 0.32 -10.31
C THR A 84 -31.88 0.39 -9.17
N THR A 85 -32.30 0.28 -7.91
CA THR A 85 -31.41 0.35 -6.73
C THR A 85 -30.94 -1.03 -6.28
N THR A 86 -31.40 -2.10 -6.94
CA THR A 86 -30.95 -3.47 -6.66
C THR A 86 -29.49 -3.66 -7.07
N LEU A 87 -28.74 -4.46 -6.29
CA LEU A 87 -27.33 -4.74 -6.57
C LEU A 87 -27.17 -5.48 -7.90
N GLU A 88 -28.13 -6.33 -8.22
CA GLU A 88 -28.22 -7.10 -9.45
C GLU A 88 -28.35 -6.18 -10.66
N TYR A 89 -29.20 -5.15 -10.57
CA TYR A 89 -29.36 -4.16 -11.63
C TYR A 89 -28.08 -3.31 -11.81
N GLN A 90 -27.46 -2.88 -10.71
CA GLN A 90 -26.20 -2.12 -10.77
C GLN A 90 -25.07 -2.95 -11.38
N ALA A 91 -24.95 -4.23 -10.99
CA ALA A 91 -23.97 -5.16 -11.56
C ALA A 91 -24.20 -5.37 -13.07
N GLN A 92 -25.46 -5.50 -13.50
CA GLN A 92 -25.80 -5.59 -14.92
C GLN A 92 -25.39 -4.34 -15.69
N GLN A 93 -25.62 -3.15 -15.13
CA GLN A 93 -25.23 -1.89 -15.78
C GLN A 93 -23.72 -1.73 -15.89
N LEU A 94 -22.97 -2.11 -14.85
CA LEU A 94 -21.50 -2.12 -14.90
C LEU A 94 -20.97 -3.12 -15.94
N ALA A 95 -21.59 -4.28 -16.05
CA ALA A 95 -21.22 -5.27 -17.08
C ALA A 95 -21.46 -4.72 -18.49
N ILE A 96 -22.59 -4.06 -18.73
CA ILE A 96 -22.90 -3.42 -20.02
C ILE A 96 -21.90 -2.30 -20.32
N ALA A 97 -21.62 -1.42 -19.35
CA ALA A 97 -20.67 -0.33 -19.50
C ALA A 97 -19.26 -0.84 -19.83
N SER A 98 -18.74 -1.78 -19.04
CA SER A 98 -17.40 -2.35 -19.27
C SER A 98 -17.27 -3.03 -20.64
N ARG A 99 -18.34 -3.67 -21.12
CA ARG A 99 -18.37 -4.27 -22.44
C ARG A 99 -18.36 -3.23 -23.55
N ALA A 100 -19.15 -2.15 -23.39
CA ALA A 100 -19.16 -1.04 -24.34
C ALA A 100 -17.80 -0.34 -24.41
N ASP A 101 -17.14 -0.12 -23.28
CA ASP A 101 -15.79 0.46 -23.22
C ASP A 101 -14.77 -0.44 -23.94
N GLN A 102 -14.81 -1.76 -23.71
CA GLN A 102 -13.94 -2.70 -24.41
C GLN A 102 -14.21 -2.76 -25.93
N GLU A 103 -15.47 -2.68 -26.34
CA GLU A 103 -15.84 -2.65 -27.76
C GLU A 103 -15.41 -1.33 -28.42
N ALA A 104 -15.46 -0.21 -27.70
CA ALA A 104 -14.94 1.08 -28.15
C ALA A 104 -13.42 1.08 -28.27
N GLU A 105 -12.69 0.56 -27.28
CA GLU A 105 -11.22 0.43 -27.34
C GLU A 105 -10.78 -0.44 -28.53
N LYS A 106 -11.47 -1.56 -28.79
CA LYS A 106 -11.20 -2.42 -29.95
C LYS A 106 -11.51 -1.74 -31.28
N ALA A 107 -12.59 -0.95 -31.34
CA ALA A 107 -12.92 -0.17 -32.52
C ALA A 107 -11.87 0.91 -32.79
N GLU A 108 -11.38 1.59 -31.73
CA GLU A 108 -10.28 2.55 -31.85
C GLU A 108 -8.98 1.90 -32.33
N GLU A 109 -8.63 0.71 -31.83
CA GLU A 109 -7.46 -0.06 -32.29
C GLU A 109 -7.53 -0.43 -33.79
N SER A 110 -8.73 -0.54 -34.37
CA SER A 110 -8.92 -0.89 -35.79
C SER A 110 -8.71 0.27 -36.78
N THR A 111 -8.66 1.52 -36.29
CA THR A 111 -8.61 2.73 -37.14
C THR A 111 -7.20 3.26 -37.43
N GLY A 112 -6.16 2.56 -36.95
CA GLY A 112 -4.76 2.87 -37.21
C GLY A 112 -3.91 2.55 -35.98
N ILE A 113 -2.71 2.02 -36.21
CA ILE A 113 -1.78 1.67 -35.14
C ILE A 113 -1.28 2.97 -34.49
N ASP A 114 -1.89 3.34 -33.37
CA ASP A 114 -1.46 4.49 -32.60
C ASP A 114 -0.14 4.17 -31.89
N VAL A 115 0.94 4.81 -32.36
CA VAL A 115 2.30 4.65 -31.86
C VAL A 115 2.39 4.95 -30.36
N TRP A 116 1.51 5.80 -29.81
CA TRP A 116 1.49 6.13 -28.38
C TRP A 116 0.86 5.03 -27.52
N LYS A 117 -0.14 4.32 -28.04
CA LYS A 117 -0.75 3.16 -27.38
C LYS A 117 0.16 1.92 -27.47
N LEU A 118 1.03 1.88 -28.50
CA LEU A 118 2.03 0.82 -28.71
C LEU A 118 3.33 1.04 -27.91
N GLN A 119 3.51 2.20 -27.27
CA GLN A 119 4.65 2.39 -26.38
C GLN A 119 4.61 1.35 -25.25
N PRO A 120 5.77 0.84 -24.83
CA PRO A 120 5.83 -0.09 -23.72
C PRO A 120 5.21 0.59 -22.49
N LYS A 121 4.05 0.07 -22.07
CA LYS A 121 3.36 0.56 -20.88
C LYS A 121 4.27 0.37 -19.67
N LYS A 122 4.16 1.28 -18.69
CA LYS A 122 4.85 1.12 -17.42
C LYS A 122 4.55 -0.28 -16.88
N PRO A 123 5.57 -1.07 -16.52
CA PRO A 123 5.37 -2.45 -16.12
C PRO A 123 4.43 -2.49 -14.92
N ASN A 124 3.45 -3.39 -15.00
CA ASN A 124 2.56 -3.67 -13.90
C ASN A 124 3.35 -4.24 -12.72
N TRP A 125 2.82 -4.16 -11.52
CA TRP A 125 3.46 -4.68 -10.31
C TRP A 125 3.85 -6.16 -10.44
N ASP A 126 3.03 -6.93 -11.15
CA ASP A 126 3.26 -8.34 -11.47
C ASP A 126 4.45 -8.54 -12.42
N LEU A 127 4.52 -7.75 -13.50
CA LEU A 127 5.65 -7.78 -14.43
C LEU A 127 6.96 -7.36 -13.75
N LYS A 128 6.90 -6.42 -12.80
CA LYS A 128 8.07 -6.05 -12.00
C LYS A 128 8.54 -7.22 -11.13
N ARG A 129 7.60 -7.89 -10.44
CA ARG A 129 7.89 -9.03 -9.58
C ARG A 129 8.51 -10.19 -10.37
N ASP A 130 7.91 -10.54 -11.51
CA ASP A 130 8.41 -11.63 -12.35
C ASP A 130 9.76 -11.29 -13.01
N LEU A 131 9.99 -10.01 -13.33
CA LEU A 131 11.29 -9.54 -13.79
C LEU A 131 12.34 -9.60 -12.68
N GLU A 132 12.00 -9.16 -11.48
CA GLU A 132 12.87 -9.21 -10.29
C GLU A 132 13.31 -10.66 -9.99
N GLU A 133 12.37 -11.62 -10.07
CA GLU A 133 12.68 -13.04 -9.87
C GLU A 133 13.66 -13.57 -10.92
N LYS A 134 13.50 -13.18 -12.19
CA LYS A 134 14.42 -13.54 -13.28
C LYS A 134 15.77 -12.85 -13.15
N MET A 135 15.79 -11.59 -12.71
CA MET A 135 17.02 -10.83 -12.52
C MET A 135 17.83 -11.33 -11.34
N ARG A 136 17.20 -11.87 -10.29
CA ARG A 136 17.89 -12.38 -9.09
C ARG A 136 19.09 -13.30 -9.38
N VAL A 137 18.97 -14.20 -10.36
CA VAL A 137 20.08 -15.11 -10.73
C VAL A 137 21.14 -14.38 -11.56
N VAL A 138 20.70 -13.52 -12.47
CA VAL A 138 21.58 -12.73 -13.34
C VAL A 138 22.37 -11.70 -12.55
N ASP A 139 21.78 -11.12 -11.52
CA ASP A 139 22.40 -10.14 -10.63
C ASP A 139 23.56 -10.79 -9.87
N VAL A 140 23.37 -12.00 -9.33
CA VAL A 140 24.47 -12.77 -8.70
C VAL A 140 25.62 -13.04 -9.67
N TRP A 141 25.32 -13.40 -10.93
CA TRP A 141 26.36 -13.58 -11.94
C TRP A 141 27.07 -12.27 -12.30
N SER A 142 26.31 -11.18 -12.37
CA SER A 142 26.81 -9.85 -12.67
C SER A 142 27.72 -9.34 -11.55
N GLU A 143 27.31 -9.49 -10.29
CA GLU A 143 28.12 -9.16 -9.11
C GLU A 143 29.42 -9.96 -9.07
N ASN A 144 29.36 -11.26 -9.36
CA ASN A 144 30.55 -12.10 -9.47
C ASN A 144 31.47 -11.67 -10.63
N ALA A 145 30.91 -11.29 -11.78
CA ALA A 145 31.70 -10.80 -12.91
C ALA A 145 32.37 -9.45 -12.57
N VAL A 146 31.63 -8.54 -11.91
CA VAL A 146 32.16 -7.27 -11.41
C VAL A 146 33.29 -7.53 -10.41
N ALA A 147 33.12 -8.44 -9.46
CA ALA A 147 34.16 -8.79 -8.49
C ALA A 147 35.43 -9.32 -9.18
N ARG A 148 35.30 -10.14 -10.24
CA ARG A 148 36.44 -10.62 -11.04
C ARG A 148 37.16 -9.49 -11.76
N LEU A 149 36.42 -8.58 -12.40
CA LEU A 149 36.99 -7.41 -13.08
C LEU A 149 37.70 -6.47 -12.10
N VAL A 150 37.12 -6.26 -10.92
CA VAL A 150 37.75 -5.45 -9.86
C VAL A 150 39.05 -6.10 -9.39
N ARG A 151 39.06 -7.42 -9.16
CA ARG A 151 40.28 -8.15 -8.79
C ARG A 151 41.36 -7.98 -9.86
N GLU A 152 41.04 -8.22 -11.12
CA GLU A 152 41.98 -8.08 -12.24
C GLU A 152 42.54 -6.65 -12.32
N LYS A 153 41.68 -5.64 -12.19
CA LYS A 153 42.07 -4.24 -12.21
C LYS A 153 42.93 -3.82 -11.02
N VAL A 154 42.69 -4.38 -9.84
CA VAL A 154 43.52 -4.16 -8.64
C VAL A 154 44.88 -4.85 -8.82
N GLU A 155 44.91 -6.07 -9.35
CA GLU A 155 46.17 -6.77 -9.65
C GLU A 155 47.00 -6.06 -10.72
N GLU A 156 46.39 -5.56 -11.80
CA GLU A 156 47.06 -4.78 -12.84
C GLU A 156 47.64 -3.47 -12.29
N LYS A 157 46.87 -2.76 -11.46
CA LYS A 157 47.36 -1.58 -10.73
C LYS A 157 48.48 -1.93 -9.74
N GLY A 158 48.35 -3.05 -9.02
CA GLY A 158 49.38 -3.53 -8.10
C GLY A 158 50.68 -3.88 -8.82
N ARG A 159 50.59 -4.59 -9.95
CA ARG A 159 51.74 -4.96 -10.79
C ARG A 159 52.42 -3.73 -11.41
N SER A 160 51.66 -2.79 -11.97
CA SER A 160 52.22 -1.55 -12.51
C SER A 160 52.87 -0.66 -11.44
N LEU A 161 52.33 -0.63 -10.22
CA LEU A 161 52.97 0.03 -9.08
C LEU A 161 54.23 -0.72 -8.61
N GLU A 162 54.23 -2.04 -8.61
CA GLU A 162 55.41 -2.85 -8.25
C GLU A 162 56.54 -2.73 -9.28
N GLU A 163 56.22 -2.72 -10.58
CA GLU A 163 57.16 -2.46 -11.67
C GLU A 163 57.72 -1.02 -11.60
N GLY A 164 56.86 -0.03 -11.35
CA GLY A 164 57.29 1.36 -11.13
C GLY A 164 58.12 1.56 -9.86
N LYS A 165 57.99 0.68 -8.85
CA LYS A 165 58.85 0.65 -7.66
C LYS A 165 60.21 0.00 -7.96
N LYS A 166 60.25 -1.13 -8.67
CA LYS A 166 61.51 -1.77 -9.09
C LYS A 166 62.37 -0.87 -9.98
N ASP A 167 61.75 -0.11 -10.88
CA ASP A 167 62.45 0.87 -11.72
C ASP A 167 62.94 2.10 -10.94
N LYS A 168 62.25 2.49 -9.85
CA LYS A 168 62.70 3.57 -8.95
C LYS A 168 63.78 3.10 -7.97
N ASP A 169 63.70 1.89 -7.44
CA ASP A 169 64.71 1.32 -6.53
C ASP A 169 66.06 1.14 -7.24
N MET A 170 66.06 0.72 -8.51
CA MET A 170 67.27 0.66 -9.36
C MET A 170 67.85 2.04 -9.72
N ARG A 171 67.08 3.14 -9.57
CA ARG A 171 67.52 4.52 -9.86
C ARG A 171 67.91 5.30 -8.60
N ASN A 172 67.58 4.77 -7.41
CA ASN A 172 67.79 5.42 -6.12
C ASN A 172 69.05 4.93 -5.37
N GLU A 173 69.78 3.94 -5.89
CA GLU A 173 71.09 3.54 -5.33
C GLU A 173 72.25 4.47 -5.75
N SER A 174 72.02 5.53 -6.54
CA SER A 174 73.09 6.47 -6.96
C SER A 174 72.95 7.92 -6.51
N ASN A 175 71.89 8.32 -5.81
CA ASN A 175 71.81 9.70 -5.32
C ASN A 175 70.92 9.83 -4.09
N GLY A 176 71.52 9.79 -2.90
CA GLY A 176 70.88 10.30 -1.71
C GLY A 176 70.62 11.79 -1.86
N THR A 177 69.36 12.22 -1.72
CA THR A 177 68.88 13.47 -1.09
C THR A 177 67.51 13.86 -1.65
N GLY A 178 66.52 13.97 -0.76
CA GLY A 178 65.56 15.08 -0.79
C GLY A 178 64.18 14.85 -1.42
N ASN A 179 63.17 14.76 -0.55
CA ASN A 179 61.81 15.29 -0.65
C ASN A 179 60.98 15.09 -1.93
N GLY A 180 59.89 14.33 -1.80
CA GLY A 180 58.76 14.38 -2.73
C GLY A 180 57.79 13.23 -2.50
N ASP A 181 57.21 13.13 -1.30
CA ASP A 181 56.57 11.89 -0.86
C ASP A 181 55.29 12.13 -0.03
N GLU A 182 54.32 12.87 -0.60
CA GLU A 182 53.02 13.09 0.08
C GLU A 182 51.76 12.90 -0.79
N ALA A 183 51.85 12.62 -2.10
CA ALA A 183 50.65 12.61 -2.96
C ALA A 183 50.20 11.25 -3.53
N GLU A 184 51.00 10.18 -3.44
CA GLU A 184 50.71 8.92 -4.16
C GLU A 184 50.57 7.67 -3.26
N LYS A 185 50.76 7.79 -1.93
CA LYS A 185 50.66 6.64 -1.02
C LYS A 185 49.24 6.35 -0.52
N GLU A 186 48.29 7.24 -0.76
CA GLU A 186 47.03 7.25 0.01
C GLU A 186 45.91 6.34 -0.55
N THR A 187 46.02 5.80 -1.77
CA THR A 187 44.88 5.11 -2.41
C THR A 187 45.05 3.60 -2.64
N GLY A 188 46.28 3.08 -2.67
CA GLY A 188 46.55 1.65 -2.89
C GLY A 188 46.81 0.83 -1.62
N VAL A 189 47.13 1.51 -0.52
CA VAL A 189 47.49 0.92 0.78
C VAL A 189 46.25 0.58 1.62
N VAL A 190 45.12 1.26 1.36
CA VAL A 190 43.88 1.13 2.14
C VAL A 190 43.32 -0.30 2.15
N GLY A 191 43.38 -1.05 1.04
CA GLY A 191 42.84 -2.41 0.99
C GLY A 191 43.65 -3.45 1.77
N ALA A 192 44.99 -3.38 1.68
CA ALA A 192 45.88 -4.27 2.42
C ALA A 192 45.91 -3.92 3.92
N ASP A 193 45.83 -2.63 4.23
CA ASP A 193 45.75 -2.14 5.61
C ASP A 193 44.43 -2.51 6.29
N ILE A 194 43.30 -2.52 5.58
CA ILE A 194 42.02 -2.98 6.13
C ILE A 194 42.06 -4.48 6.46
N VAL A 195 42.62 -5.32 5.58
CA VAL A 195 42.73 -6.76 5.84
C VAL A 195 43.73 -7.03 6.98
N GLY A 196 44.84 -6.29 7.02
CA GLY A 196 45.80 -6.34 8.12
C GLY A 196 45.18 -5.90 9.47
N ALA A 197 44.39 -4.82 9.47
CA ALA A 197 43.67 -4.34 10.64
C ALA A 197 42.62 -5.36 11.13
N MET A 198 41.95 -6.04 10.21
CA MET A 198 40.94 -7.05 10.54
C MET A 198 41.57 -8.31 11.17
N HIS A 199 42.72 -8.77 10.67
CA HIS A 199 43.48 -9.85 11.31
C HIS A 199 44.10 -9.45 12.66
N MET A 200 44.48 -8.18 12.84
CA MET A 200 44.96 -7.69 14.13
C MET A 200 43.85 -7.66 15.18
N LEU A 201 42.64 -7.23 14.80
CA LEU A 201 41.47 -7.20 15.68
C LEU A 201 41.02 -8.61 16.08
N GLU A 202 40.98 -9.55 15.14
CA GLU A 202 40.64 -10.96 15.42
C GLU A 202 41.63 -11.59 16.43
N LYS A 203 42.91 -11.26 16.30
CA LYS A 203 43.95 -11.72 17.23
C LYS A 203 43.82 -11.07 18.62
N GLU A 204 43.50 -9.78 18.69
CA GLU A 204 43.30 -9.06 19.95
C GLU A 204 42.08 -9.59 20.72
N GLU A 205 40.98 -9.89 20.03
CA GLU A 205 39.76 -10.46 20.62
C GLU A 205 40.00 -11.88 21.18
N GLU A 206 40.82 -12.69 20.50
CA GLU A 206 41.18 -14.03 20.96
C GLU A 206 42.10 -14.00 22.19
N ASP A 207 43.06 -13.06 22.21
CA ASP A 207 43.93 -12.83 23.37
C ASP A 207 43.15 -12.25 24.58
N GLU A 208 42.14 -11.40 24.35
CA GLU A 208 41.26 -10.86 25.40
C GLU A 208 40.39 -11.96 26.01
N ARG A 209 39.76 -12.81 25.18
CA ARG A 209 38.99 -13.97 25.65
C ARG A 209 39.84 -14.91 26.49
N ARG A 210 41.09 -15.13 26.09
CA ARG A 210 42.05 -15.95 26.84
C ARG A 210 42.42 -15.32 28.19
N ARG A 211 42.50 -13.99 28.28
CA ARG A 211 42.73 -13.30 29.56
C ARG A 211 41.52 -13.38 30.47
N GLU A 212 40.32 -13.20 29.94
CA GLU A 212 39.07 -13.34 30.71
C GLU A 212 38.90 -14.76 31.28
N GLU A 213 39.29 -15.80 30.54
CA GLU A 213 39.26 -17.19 31.03
C GLU A 213 40.27 -17.44 32.17
N VAL A 214 41.46 -16.83 32.10
CA VAL A 214 42.49 -16.95 33.14
C VAL A 214 42.14 -16.13 34.38
N ASP A 215 41.60 -14.91 34.22
CA ASP A 215 41.19 -14.05 35.34
C ASP A 215 39.91 -14.58 36.01
N GLY A 216 38.99 -15.21 35.25
CA GLY A 216 37.80 -15.87 35.78
C GLY A 216 38.11 -17.14 36.60
N GLU A 217 39.15 -17.89 36.24
CA GLU A 217 39.62 -19.06 37.01
C GLU A 217 40.35 -18.65 38.31
N ALA A 218 41.01 -17.48 38.31
CA ALA A 218 41.72 -16.94 39.47
C ALA A 218 40.77 -16.36 40.55
N ASP A 219 39.58 -15.89 40.17
CA ASP A 219 38.55 -15.38 41.12
C ASP A 219 37.62 -16.51 41.63
N ALA A 220 37.73 -17.73 41.07
CA ALA A 220 36.94 -18.90 41.44
C ALA A 220 37.66 -19.91 42.36
N SER A 221 38.94 -19.68 42.71
CA SER A 221 39.76 -20.51 43.63
C SER A 221 40.01 -19.82 44.98
#